data_AF-A0A354RF43-F1
#
_entry.id   AF-A0A354RF43-F1
#
_cell.length_a   1.000
_cell.length_b   1.000
_cell.length_c   1.000
_cell.angle_alpha   90.00
_cell.angle_beta   90.00
_cell.angle_gamma   90.00
#
_symmetry.space_group_name_H-M   'P 1'
#
loop_
_entity.id
_entity.type
_entity.pdbx_description
1 polymer ?
#
loop_
_entity_poly.entity_id
_entity_poly.type
_entity_poly.pdbx_seq_one_letter_code
_entity_poly.pdbx_strand_id
1 'polypeptide(L)'
;MHREDHSMGIKFHFAGPLLKRMSAEQIWDSITTLILPNVDTYAPNRKRILDRIARTEAIYQSLEGRPFEEVLPRIREAGAQRRKIQEQQISYEKKISEAYASGDNALARRFTEELKQKVRDMEKQNRDLVFVELRQSDESSPKMMGNSMMSDGMTANTLETNERISKAKPRKAPEGLDQNQRQLWDERERLSLRHFREVVRLMARAVELDSPARRGHFLRDFGQSDREVIENASSHASVPQALYLLNSPLHLAIHNSNSVLGSQLMGLENPNEKIDRIYQAMLCRQPTEKEKQRVLADFKSYGEEIFEDLIWALLNSRQFIFIQ
;
A
#
# COMPACT_ATOMS: atom_id res chain seq x y z
N MET A 1 -30.47 16.50 -25.52
CA MET A 1 -31.79 16.05 -26.05
C MET A 1 -32.38 14.94 -25.18
N HIS A 2 -32.66 15.16 -23.88
CA HIS A 2 -33.18 14.11 -22.98
C HIS A 2 -34.25 14.63 -22.00
N ARG A 3 -35.21 15.44 -22.47
CA ARG A 3 -36.33 15.94 -21.64
C ARG A 3 -37.64 16.05 -22.42
N GLU A 4 -37.91 15.10 -23.31
CA GLU A 4 -39.25 14.95 -23.89
C GLU A 4 -39.87 13.67 -23.33
N ASP A 5 -41.04 13.81 -22.71
CA ASP A 5 -41.81 12.69 -22.18
C ASP A 5 -42.23 11.78 -23.34
N HIS A 6 -41.89 10.49 -23.23
CA HIS A 6 -42.17 9.53 -24.30
C HIS A 6 -43.65 9.12 -24.23
N SER A 7 -44.33 9.09 -25.37
CA SER A 7 -45.73 8.68 -25.45
C SER A 7 -45.91 7.18 -25.19
N MET A 8 -46.99 6.82 -24.50
CA MET A 8 -47.32 5.43 -24.16
C MET A 8 -47.45 4.57 -25.44
N GLY A 9 -46.76 3.42 -25.47
CA GLY A 9 -46.82 2.44 -26.56
C GLY A 9 -45.59 2.41 -27.49
N ILE A 10 -44.64 3.34 -27.34
CA ILE A 10 -43.37 3.31 -28.09
C ILE A 10 -42.37 2.36 -27.41
N LYS A 11 -41.65 1.54 -28.18
CA LYS A 11 -40.52 0.74 -27.68
C LYS A 11 -39.44 1.67 -27.13
N PHE A 12 -39.32 1.74 -25.81
CA PHE A 12 -38.28 2.49 -25.14
C PHE A 12 -36.94 1.75 -25.30
N HIS A 13 -36.04 2.31 -26.11
CA HIS A 13 -34.67 1.80 -26.22
C HIS A 13 -33.87 2.23 -25.00
N PHE A 14 -33.88 1.41 -23.95
CA PHE A 14 -32.93 1.55 -22.86
C PHE A 14 -31.55 1.15 -23.37
N ALA A 15 -30.79 2.11 -23.88
CA ALA A 15 -29.36 1.96 -24.05
C ALA A 15 -28.79 1.79 -22.65
N GLY A 16 -28.41 0.55 -22.30
CA GLY A 16 -27.74 0.28 -21.03
C GLY A 16 -26.49 1.17 -20.85
N PRO A 17 -25.91 1.19 -19.64
CA PRO A 17 -24.70 1.95 -19.38
C PRO A 17 -23.64 1.66 -20.46
N LEU A 18 -23.09 2.71 -21.06
CA LEU A 18 -21.96 2.56 -21.96
C LEU A 18 -20.78 2.00 -21.16
N LEU A 19 -20.05 1.04 -21.74
CA LEU A 19 -18.82 0.50 -21.16
C LEU A 19 -17.89 1.64 -20.76
N LYS A 20 -17.69 1.83 -19.45
CA LYS A 20 -16.85 2.90 -18.91
C LYS A 20 -15.53 2.31 -18.45
N ARG A 21 -14.42 2.84 -18.95
CA ARG A 21 -13.09 2.47 -18.46
C ARG A 21 -12.95 2.96 -17.01
N MET A 22 -12.47 2.08 -16.13
CA MET A 22 -12.13 2.44 -14.76
C MET A 22 -10.98 3.47 -14.72
N SER A 23 -11.07 4.39 -13.76
CA SER A 23 -9.96 5.26 -13.36
C SER A 23 -8.82 4.47 -12.72
N ALA A 24 -7.64 5.07 -12.61
CA ALA A 24 -6.49 4.47 -11.93
C ALA A 24 -6.83 4.03 -10.51
N GLU A 25 -7.56 4.89 -9.78
CA GLU A 25 -8.02 4.65 -8.42
C GLU A 25 -8.98 3.46 -8.35
N GLN A 26 -9.95 3.38 -9.25
CA GLN A 26 -10.90 2.26 -9.29
C GLN A 26 -10.23 0.92 -9.59
N ILE A 27 -9.27 0.89 -10.53
CA ILE A 27 -8.51 -0.33 -10.82
C ILE A 27 -7.68 -0.72 -9.60
N TRP A 28 -7.00 0.25 -8.98
CA TRP A 28 -6.17 0.03 -7.80
C TRP A 28 -6.98 -0.51 -6.61
N ASP A 29 -8.13 0.09 -6.31
CA ASP A 29 -8.99 -0.33 -5.19
C ASP A 29 -9.60 -1.71 -5.45
N SER A 30 -9.93 -2.03 -6.71
CA SER A 30 -10.39 -3.37 -7.13
C SER A 30 -9.31 -4.41 -6.87
N ILE A 31 -8.05 -4.15 -7.28
CA ILE A 31 -6.91 -5.05 -7.03
C ILE A 31 -6.64 -5.16 -5.51
N THR A 32 -6.72 -4.05 -4.78
CA THR A 32 -6.51 -4.04 -3.32
C THR A 32 -7.51 -4.95 -2.61
N THR A 33 -8.76 -4.98 -3.06
CA THR A 33 -9.83 -5.84 -2.50
C THR A 33 -9.58 -7.33 -2.72
N LEU A 34 -8.87 -7.70 -3.79
CA LEU A 34 -8.47 -9.09 -4.03
C LEU A 34 -7.32 -9.54 -3.12
N ILE A 35 -6.54 -8.60 -2.59
CA ILE A 35 -5.32 -8.87 -1.83
C ILE A 35 -5.54 -8.73 -0.33
N LEU A 36 -6.13 -7.62 0.11
CA LEU A 36 -6.28 -7.24 1.50
C LEU A 36 -7.73 -7.35 1.97
N PRO A 37 -7.99 -7.82 3.21
CA PRO A 37 -9.31 -7.72 3.82
C PRO A 37 -9.58 -6.30 4.34
N ASN A 38 -10.85 -5.97 4.58
CA ASN A 38 -11.29 -4.76 5.29
C ASN A 38 -10.73 -3.46 4.70
N VAL A 39 -10.55 -3.43 3.38
CA VAL A 39 -9.90 -2.34 2.62
C VAL A 39 -10.51 -0.98 2.91
N ASP A 40 -11.83 -0.91 3.11
CA ASP A 40 -12.53 0.34 3.42
C ASP A 40 -12.15 0.99 4.76
N THR A 41 -11.60 0.19 5.68
CA THR A 41 -11.22 0.61 7.03
C THR A 41 -9.72 0.53 7.29
N TYR A 42 -8.97 -0.06 6.36
CA TYR A 42 -7.53 -0.24 6.49
C TYR A 42 -6.80 1.06 6.15
N ALA A 43 -6.19 1.67 7.17
CA ALA A 43 -5.57 2.99 7.06
C ALA A 43 -4.17 2.99 7.73
N PRO A 44 -3.16 2.36 7.11
CA PRO A 44 -1.86 2.09 7.75
C PRO A 44 -1.09 3.35 8.12
N ASN A 45 -1.26 4.45 7.37
CA ASN A 45 -0.56 5.71 7.61
C ASN A 45 -1.33 6.67 8.52
N ARG A 46 -2.61 6.39 8.82
CA ARG A 46 -3.50 7.34 9.49
C ARG A 46 -3.00 7.75 10.86
N LYS A 47 -2.56 6.80 11.70
CA LYS A 47 -1.98 7.11 13.02
C LYS A 47 -0.79 8.05 12.89
N ARG A 48 0.14 7.73 11.98
CA ARG A 48 1.34 8.57 11.75
C ARG A 48 0.98 9.97 11.25
N ILE A 49 -0.05 10.10 10.42
CA ILE A 49 -0.57 11.38 9.93
C ILE A 49 -1.19 12.18 11.09
N LEU A 50 -2.05 11.56 11.90
CA LEU A 50 -2.66 12.20 13.07
C LEU A 50 -1.59 12.65 14.09
N ASP A 51 -0.60 11.81 14.39
CA ASP A 51 0.51 12.16 15.26
C ASP A 51 1.33 13.33 14.70
N ARG A 52 1.44 13.44 13.37
CA ARG A 52 2.11 14.59 12.72
C ARG A 52 1.26 15.85 12.88
N ILE A 53 -0.05 15.78 12.62
CA ILE A 53 -0.97 16.91 12.75
C ILE A 53 -0.97 17.43 14.20
N ALA A 54 -1.15 16.55 15.18
CA ALA A 54 -1.14 16.90 16.59
C ALA A 54 0.18 17.57 17.00
N ARG A 55 1.31 17.04 16.52
CA ARG A 55 2.62 17.67 16.74
C ARG A 55 2.73 19.07 16.13
N THR A 56 2.23 19.26 14.91
CA THR A 56 2.26 20.57 14.24
C THR A 56 1.36 21.57 14.95
N GLU A 57 0.17 21.15 15.37
CA GLU A 57 -0.77 21.98 16.14
C GLU A 57 -0.17 22.40 17.48
N ALA A 58 0.43 21.47 18.21
CA ALA A 58 1.05 21.78 19.49
C ALA A 58 2.27 22.72 19.34
N ILE A 59 3.05 22.58 18.26
CA ILE A 59 4.11 23.55 17.92
C ILE A 59 3.51 24.94 17.66
N TYR A 60 2.43 25.02 16.87
CA TYR A 60 1.77 26.29 16.56
C TYR A 60 1.26 26.98 17.83
N GLN A 61 0.50 26.26 18.66
CA GLN A 61 -0.04 26.77 19.93
C GLN A 61 1.08 27.25 20.87
N SER A 62 2.21 26.54 20.92
CA SER A 62 3.35 26.94 21.76
C SER A 62 4.00 28.26 21.32
N LEU A 63 3.81 28.69 20.07
CA LEU A 63 4.38 29.93 19.53
C LEU A 63 3.35 31.05 19.38
N GLU A 64 2.07 30.72 19.29
CA GLU A 64 1.00 31.67 19.05
C GLU A 64 0.93 32.72 20.17
N GLY A 65 0.91 34.01 19.80
CA GLY A 65 0.82 35.12 20.75
C GLY A 65 2.10 35.44 21.54
N ARG A 66 3.21 34.69 21.35
CA ARG A 66 4.48 34.99 22.03
C ARG A 66 5.28 36.07 21.29
N PRO A 67 5.82 37.08 21.99
CA PRO A 67 6.69 38.08 21.35
C PRO A 67 7.99 37.42 20.89
N PHE A 68 8.49 37.86 19.73
CA PHE A 68 9.70 37.32 19.13
C PHE A 68 10.93 37.41 20.06
N GLU A 69 11.00 38.45 20.89
CA GLU A 69 12.08 38.68 21.85
C GLU A 69 12.20 37.58 22.91
N GLU A 70 11.10 36.93 23.29
CA GLU A 70 11.11 35.80 24.24
C GLU A 70 11.65 34.52 23.58
N VAL A 71 11.31 34.30 22.31
CA VAL A 71 11.60 33.05 21.60
C VAL A 71 13.01 33.08 20.97
N LEU A 72 13.47 34.25 20.53
CA LEU A 72 14.77 34.44 19.88
C LEU A 72 15.98 33.85 20.64
N PRO A 73 16.16 34.07 21.97
CA PRO A 73 17.30 33.50 22.69
C PRO A 73 17.27 31.96 22.69
N ARG A 74 16.08 31.35 22.86
CA ARG A 74 15.89 29.89 22.79
C ARG A 74 16.24 29.35 21.40
N ILE A 75 15.83 30.04 20.33
CA ILE A 75 16.19 29.66 18.95
C ILE A 75 17.71 29.73 18.74
N ARG A 76 18.37 30.78 19.26
CA ARG A 76 19.84 30.93 19.13
C ARG A 76 20.59 29.81 19.85
N GLU A 77 20.16 29.46 21.06
CA GLU A 77 20.75 28.36 21.81
C GLU A 77 20.51 27.01 21.10
N ALA A 78 19.30 26.77 20.58
CA ALA A 78 19.03 25.59 19.77
C ALA A 78 19.91 25.52 18.51
N GLY A 79 20.12 26.66 17.86
CA GLY A 79 21.06 26.80 16.74
C GLY A 79 22.50 26.47 17.13
N ALA A 80 22.96 26.89 18.30
CA ALA A 80 24.29 26.55 18.82
C ALA A 80 24.43 25.04 19.10
N GLN A 81 23.40 24.40 19.66
CA GLN A 81 23.38 22.94 19.84
C GLN A 81 23.44 22.19 18.52
N ARG A 82 22.69 22.64 17.49
CA ARG A 82 22.76 22.06 16.13
C ARG A 82 24.16 22.14 15.54
N ARG A 83 24.86 23.27 15.69
CA ARG A 83 26.24 23.44 15.20
C ARG A 83 27.19 22.44 15.86
N LYS A 84 27.11 22.26 17.18
CA LYS A 84 27.91 21.26 17.91
C LYS A 84 27.66 19.83 17.40
N ILE A 85 26.40 19.46 17.16
CA ILE A 85 26.09 18.14 16.60
C ILE A 85 26.55 18.01 15.15
N GLN A 86 26.52 19.08 14.35
CA GLN A 86 27.01 19.04 12.98
C GLN A 86 28.53 18.76 12.93
N GLU A 87 29.31 19.35 13.84
CA GLU A 87 30.74 19.03 14.02
C GLU A 87 30.93 17.55 14.40
N GLN A 88 30.10 17.04 15.31
CA GLN A 88 30.12 15.62 15.68
C GLN A 88 29.72 14.72 14.49
N GLN A 89 28.71 15.08 13.70
CA GLN A 89 28.30 14.34 12.51
C GLN A 89 29.46 14.15 11.54
N ILE A 90 30.19 15.23 11.22
CA ILE A 90 31.38 15.15 10.36
C ILE A 90 32.41 14.18 10.94
N SER A 91 32.64 14.22 12.26
CA SER A 91 33.58 13.29 12.90
C SER A 91 33.11 11.84 12.87
N TYR A 92 31.81 11.60 13.04
CA TYR A 92 31.22 10.26 13.01
C TYR A 92 31.15 9.71 11.58
N GLU A 93 30.86 10.54 10.59
CA GLU A 93 30.90 10.17 9.17
C GLU A 93 32.30 9.67 8.77
N LYS A 94 33.36 10.36 9.21
CA LYS A 94 34.75 9.90 9.03
C LYS A 94 34.96 8.53 9.66
N LYS A 95 34.62 8.36 10.93
CA LYS A 95 34.75 7.07 11.65
C LYS A 95 33.95 5.94 11.00
N ILE A 96 32.75 6.23 10.49
CA ILE A 96 31.91 5.27 9.78
C ILE A 96 32.57 4.87 8.45
N SER A 97 33.11 5.85 7.71
CA SER A 97 33.80 5.59 6.44
C SER A 97 35.08 4.77 6.64
N GLU A 98 35.87 5.07 7.67
CA GLU A 98 37.06 4.30 8.07
C GLU A 98 36.69 2.88 8.48
N ALA A 99 35.60 2.71 9.24
CA ALA A 99 35.10 1.39 9.63
C ALA A 99 34.70 0.54 8.41
N TYR A 100 33.98 1.11 7.45
CA TYR A 100 33.65 0.42 6.19
C TYR A 100 34.90 0.11 5.36
N ALA A 101 35.87 1.02 5.27
CA ALA A 101 37.13 0.79 4.58
C ALA A 101 37.97 -0.33 5.22
N SER A 102 37.89 -0.48 6.54
CA SER A 102 38.54 -1.58 7.28
C SER A 102 37.79 -2.91 7.20
N GLY A 103 36.61 -2.95 6.58
CA GLY A 103 35.76 -4.14 6.50
C GLY A 103 34.99 -4.48 7.79
N ASP A 104 35.11 -3.67 8.85
CA ASP A 104 34.40 -3.87 10.11
C ASP A 104 32.98 -3.26 10.06
N ASN A 105 32.06 -4.04 9.48
CA ASN A 105 30.66 -3.69 9.37
C ASN A 105 29.95 -3.56 10.74
N ALA A 106 30.45 -4.22 11.79
CA ALA A 106 29.83 -4.16 13.12
C ALA A 106 30.14 -2.83 13.81
N LEU A 107 31.40 -2.38 13.71
CA LEU A 107 31.85 -1.10 14.23
C LEU A 107 31.19 0.08 13.49
N ALA A 108 31.04 -0.01 12.16
CA ALA A 108 30.31 0.99 11.38
C ALA A 108 28.84 1.13 11.82
N ARG A 109 28.16 0.01 12.09
CA ARG A 109 26.78 0.01 12.61
C ARG A 109 26.68 0.67 13.98
N ARG A 110 27.62 0.36 14.90
CA ARG A 110 27.66 0.99 16.23
C ARG A 110 27.79 2.51 16.16
N PHE A 111 28.75 3.02 15.37
CA PHE A 111 28.90 4.46 15.18
C PHE A 111 27.68 5.12 14.55
N THR A 112 27.03 4.42 13.62
CA THR A 112 25.78 4.88 13.01
C THR A 112 24.65 4.97 14.05
N GLU A 113 24.52 3.99 14.93
CA GLU A 113 23.52 3.97 16.00
C GLU A 113 23.78 5.05 17.06
N GLU A 114 25.03 5.21 17.49
CA GLU A 114 25.44 6.29 18.40
C GLU A 114 25.12 7.67 17.83
N LEU A 115 25.46 7.90 16.56
CA LEU A 115 25.18 9.16 15.89
C LEU A 115 23.66 9.42 15.83
N LYS A 116 22.87 8.41 15.47
CA LYS A 116 21.40 8.50 15.46
C LYS A 116 20.86 8.86 16.84
N GLN A 117 21.39 8.27 17.91
CA GLN A 117 20.94 8.55 19.27
C GLN A 117 21.28 10.00 19.66
N LYS A 118 22.51 10.46 19.42
CA LYS A 118 22.92 11.85 19.69
C LYS A 118 22.08 12.89 18.94
N VAL A 119 21.77 12.61 17.67
CA VAL A 119 20.89 13.49 16.88
C VAL A 119 19.48 13.50 17.47
N ARG A 120 18.90 12.35 17.82
CA ARG A 120 17.57 12.29 18.44
C ARG A 120 17.51 13.03 19.78
N ASP A 121 18.53 12.87 20.63
CA ASP A 121 18.59 13.52 21.94
C ASP A 121 18.70 15.04 21.79
N MET A 122 19.51 15.53 20.85
CA MET A 122 19.61 16.96 20.54
C MET A 122 18.33 17.52 19.91
N GLU A 123 17.66 16.78 19.01
CA GLU A 123 16.35 17.19 18.48
C GLU A 123 15.32 17.32 19.59
N LYS A 124 15.30 16.38 20.54
CA LYS A 124 14.43 16.42 21.72
C LYS A 124 14.75 17.62 22.62
N GLN A 125 16.02 17.83 22.95
CA GLN A 125 16.47 18.98 23.76
C GLN A 125 16.12 20.31 23.11
N ASN A 126 16.40 20.47 21.82
CA ASN A 126 16.05 21.68 21.08
C ASN A 126 14.56 21.94 21.01
N ARG A 127 13.77 20.87 20.82
CA ARG A 127 12.32 20.94 20.83
C ARG A 127 11.81 21.43 22.18
N ASP A 128 12.28 20.83 23.27
CA ASP A 128 11.87 21.18 24.64
C ASP A 128 12.34 22.60 25.04
N LEU A 129 13.48 23.04 24.49
CA LEU A 129 14.02 24.39 24.70
C LEU A 129 13.17 25.47 24.01
N VAL A 130 12.80 25.24 22.74
CA VAL A 130 12.08 26.24 21.93
C VAL A 130 10.58 26.21 22.22
N PHE A 131 10.01 25.05 22.50
CA PHE A 131 8.58 24.82 22.65
C PHE A 131 8.25 24.34 24.08
N VAL A 132 8.29 25.26 25.03
CA VAL A 132 8.21 24.98 26.48
C VAL A 132 6.92 24.25 26.90
N GLU A 133 5.80 24.48 26.20
CA GLU A 133 4.50 23.89 26.50
C GLU A 133 4.30 22.46 25.94
N LEU A 134 5.18 21.97 25.06
CA LEU A 134 5.10 20.59 24.56
C LEU A 134 5.34 19.53 25.64
N ARG A 135 5.86 19.91 26.81
CA ARG A 135 6.09 18.99 27.94
C ARG A 135 4.80 18.45 28.57
N GLN A 136 3.68 19.16 28.46
CA GLN A 136 2.41 18.76 29.08
C GLN A 136 1.46 18.04 28.11
N SER A 137 1.69 18.17 26.80
CA SER A 137 0.82 17.62 25.75
C SER A 137 1.20 16.20 25.30
N ASP A 138 2.20 15.56 25.89
CA ASP A 138 2.49 14.14 25.61
C ASP A 138 1.40 13.21 26.23
N GLU A 139 0.58 13.70 27.18
CA GLU A 139 -0.52 12.92 27.79
C GLU A 139 -1.95 13.36 27.41
N SER A 140 -2.15 14.55 26.83
CA SER A 140 -3.50 15.11 26.67
C SER A 140 -3.65 16.11 25.53
N SER A 141 -3.21 15.78 24.30
CA SER A 141 -3.80 16.47 23.14
C SER A 141 -5.31 16.18 23.11
N PRO A 142 -6.19 17.19 23.04
CA PRO A 142 -7.61 16.97 22.91
C PRO A 142 -7.84 16.26 21.58
N LYS A 143 -8.04 14.95 21.65
CA LYS A 143 -8.51 14.15 20.52
C LYS A 143 -9.70 14.90 19.95
N MET A 144 -9.62 15.31 18.68
CA MET A 144 -10.75 15.88 17.94
C MET A 144 -12.01 15.05 18.25
N MET A 145 -12.86 15.58 19.14
CA MET A 145 -13.87 14.81 19.88
C MET A 145 -14.98 14.28 18.96
N GLY A 146 -15.04 14.77 17.71
CA GLY A 146 -15.98 14.34 16.68
C GLY A 146 -15.57 13.09 15.87
N ASN A 147 -14.31 12.64 15.92
CA ASN A 147 -13.82 11.55 15.06
C ASN A 147 -13.53 10.22 15.78
N SER A 148 -13.74 10.13 17.10
CA SER A 148 -13.18 9.04 17.91
C SER A 148 -13.77 7.65 17.61
N MET A 149 -15.09 7.52 17.42
CA MET A 149 -15.73 6.20 17.26
C MET A 149 -15.36 5.51 15.92
N MET A 150 -15.39 6.24 14.81
CA MET A 150 -14.97 5.72 13.50
C MET A 150 -13.45 5.50 13.44
N SER A 151 -12.67 6.36 14.13
CA SER A 151 -11.23 6.20 14.23
C SER A 151 -10.84 4.94 15.00
N ASP A 152 -11.49 4.64 16.12
CA ASP A 152 -11.17 3.46 16.93
C ASP A 152 -11.44 2.16 16.17
N GLY A 153 -12.58 2.05 15.47
CA GLY A 153 -12.88 0.90 14.61
C GLY A 153 -11.89 0.71 13.45
N MET A 154 -11.48 1.80 12.79
CA MET A 154 -10.45 1.73 11.73
C MET A 154 -9.08 1.35 12.28
N THR A 155 -8.71 1.82 13.48
CA THR A 155 -7.45 1.42 14.11
C THR A 155 -7.43 -0.06 14.48
N ALA A 156 -8.55 -0.61 14.99
CA ALA A 156 -8.68 -2.04 15.27
C ALA A 156 -8.51 -2.87 13.99
N ASN A 157 -9.26 -2.55 12.94
CA ASN A 157 -9.17 -3.26 11.65
C ASN A 157 -7.77 -3.13 11.02
N THR A 158 -7.11 -1.98 11.20
CA THR A 158 -5.73 -1.78 10.72
C THR A 158 -4.74 -2.67 11.48
N LEU A 159 -4.89 -2.81 12.80
CA LEU A 159 -4.08 -3.71 13.60
C LEU A 159 -4.33 -5.17 13.20
N GLU A 160 -5.58 -5.58 13.02
CA GLU A 160 -5.94 -6.93 12.57
C GLU A 160 -5.33 -7.27 11.20
N THR A 161 -5.45 -6.36 10.23
CA THR A 161 -4.84 -6.54 8.90
C THR A 161 -3.32 -6.64 9.00
N ASN A 162 -2.68 -5.78 9.79
CA ASN A 162 -1.22 -5.84 10.04
C ASN A 162 -0.81 -7.16 10.71
N GLU A 163 -1.59 -7.64 11.68
CA GLU A 163 -1.35 -8.93 12.31
C GLU A 163 -1.46 -10.07 11.31
N ARG A 164 -2.50 -10.07 10.45
CA ARG A 164 -2.66 -11.07 9.38
C ARG A 164 -1.45 -11.07 8.43
N ILE A 165 -0.97 -9.90 8.02
CA ILE A 165 0.22 -9.76 7.16
C ILE A 165 1.46 -10.32 7.87
N SER A 166 1.62 -10.03 9.16
CA SER A 166 2.76 -10.51 9.96
C SER A 166 2.75 -12.03 10.16
N LYS A 167 1.55 -12.61 10.35
CA LYS A 167 1.32 -14.06 10.54
C LYS A 167 1.28 -14.84 9.22
N ALA A 168 1.36 -14.17 8.07
CA ALA A 168 1.37 -14.79 6.75
C ALA A 168 2.52 -15.82 6.61
N LYS A 169 2.21 -16.98 6.03
CA LYS A 169 3.13 -18.13 5.91
C LYS A 169 3.17 -18.66 4.48
N PRO A 170 4.30 -19.27 4.06
CA PRO A 170 4.38 -19.95 2.78
C PRO A 170 3.49 -21.20 2.78
N ARG A 171 3.02 -21.64 1.61
CA ARG A 171 2.30 -22.92 1.48
C ARG A 171 3.25 -24.07 1.80
N LYS A 172 2.72 -25.14 2.38
CA LYS A 172 3.49 -26.38 2.58
C LYS A 172 3.66 -27.09 1.24
N ALA A 173 4.83 -27.68 1.03
CA ALA A 173 5.08 -28.52 -0.12
C ALA A 173 4.08 -29.70 -0.18
N PRO A 174 3.53 -30.01 -1.37
CA PRO A 174 2.76 -31.22 -1.60
C PRO A 174 3.49 -32.49 -1.13
N GLU A 175 2.71 -33.50 -0.72
CA GLU A 175 3.26 -34.80 -0.35
C GLU A 175 3.80 -35.53 -1.59
N GLY A 176 4.93 -36.23 -1.46
CA GLY A 176 5.52 -37.03 -2.54
C GLY A 176 6.56 -36.33 -3.43
N LEU A 177 6.92 -35.07 -3.16
CA LEU A 177 8.02 -34.39 -3.85
C LEU A 177 9.40 -34.92 -3.43
N ASP A 178 10.31 -35.03 -4.39
CA ASP A 178 11.72 -35.32 -4.13
C ASP A 178 12.37 -34.21 -3.29
N GLN A 179 13.49 -34.51 -2.61
CA GLN A 179 14.16 -33.56 -1.72
C GLN A 179 14.58 -32.28 -2.46
N ASN A 180 15.09 -32.38 -3.69
CA ASN A 180 15.47 -31.22 -4.50
C ASN A 180 14.25 -30.42 -4.95
N GLN A 181 13.19 -31.11 -5.38
CA GLN A 181 11.93 -30.47 -5.78
C GLN A 181 11.27 -29.75 -4.61
N ARG A 182 11.35 -30.31 -3.40
CA ARG A 182 10.85 -29.71 -2.17
C ARG A 182 11.64 -28.45 -1.79
N GLN A 183 12.96 -28.45 -1.95
CA GLN A 183 13.77 -27.25 -1.73
C GLN A 183 13.38 -26.13 -2.69
N LEU A 184 13.25 -26.44 -3.99
CA LEU A 184 12.81 -25.47 -5.00
C LEU A 184 11.41 -24.92 -4.71
N TRP A 185 10.48 -25.77 -4.28
CA TRP A 185 9.15 -25.36 -3.85
C TRP A 185 9.22 -24.37 -2.67
N ASP A 186 9.95 -24.73 -1.61
CA ASP A 186 10.08 -23.90 -0.42
C ASP A 186 10.74 -22.55 -0.73
N GLU A 187 11.72 -22.52 -1.63
CA GLU A 187 12.34 -21.29 -2.12
C GLU A 187 11.36 -20.41 -2.89
N ARG A 188 10.62 -20.98 -3.85
CA ARG A 188 9.57 -20.27 -4.61
C ARG A 188 8.52 -19.68 -3.68
N GLU A 189 8.03 -20.46 -2.71
CA GLU A 189 7.02 -20.01 -1.76
C GLU A 189 7.55 -18.92 -0.81
N ARG A 190 8.81 -19.01 -0.36
CA ARG A 190 9.45 -17.95 0.42
C ARG A 190 9.58 -16.67 -0.39
N LEU A 191 9.97 -16.77 -1.65
CA LEU A 191 10.06 -15.62 -2.56
C LEU A 191 8.67 -15.00 -2.77
N SER A 192 7.65 -15.82 -3.05
CA SER A 192 6.26 -15.38 -3.19
C SER A 192 5.77 -14.62 -1.94
N LEU A 193 6.05 -15.15 -0.75
CA LEU A 193 5.70 -14.49 0.52
C LEU A 193 6.44 -13.15 0.71
N ARG A 194 7.72 -13.06 0.33
CA ARG A 194 8.48 -11.81 0.40
C ARG A 194 7.85 -10.75 -0.50
N HIS A 195 7.57 -11.09 -1.76
CA HIS A 195 6.92 -10.18 -2.70
C HIS A 195 5.54 -9.76 -2.20
N PHE A 196 4.72 -10.69 -1.71
CA PHE A 196 3.43 -10.38 -1.11
C PHE A 196 3.54 -9.35 0.02
N ARG A 197 4.47 -9.56 0.97
CA ARG A 197 4.70 -8.61 2.08
C ARG A 197 5.19 -7.25 1.60
N GLU A 198 6.04 -7.21 0.58
CA GLU A 198 6.54 -5.96 0.02
C GLU A 198 5.45 -5.13 -0.65
N VAL A 199 4.59 -5.77 -1.47
CA VAL A 199 3.44 -5.13 -2.11
C VAL A 199 2.46 -4.63 -1.05
N VAL A 200 2.05 -5.52 -0.14
CA VAL A 200 0.99 -5.23 0.83
C VAL A 200 1.39 -4.17 1.86
N ARG A 201 2.67 -4.07 2.23
CA ARG A 201 3.17 -3.04 3.15
C ARG A 201 2.88 -1.61 2.68
N LEU A 202 2.82 -1.40 1.36
CA LEU A 202 2.59 -0.09 0.75
C LEU A 202 1.16 0.08 0.23
N MET A 203 0.31 -0.93 0.40
CA MET A 203 -1.04 -0.94 -0.13
C MET A 203 -2.02 -0.32 0.85
N ALA A 204 -2.99 0.43 0.34
CA ALA A 204 -4.19 0.92 1.01
C ALA A 204 -5.16 1.38 -0.09
N ARG A 205 -6.40 1.75 0.25
CA ARG A 205 -7.26 2.42 -0.74
C ARG A 205 -6.58 3.66 -1.31
N ALA A 206 -6.87 3.98 -2.56
CA ALA A 206 -6.31 5.14 -3.24
C ALA A 206 -6.52 6.45 -2.45
N VAL A 207 -7.66 6.59 -1.75
CA VAL A 207 -7.96 7.74 -0.89
C VAL A 207 -7.05 7.85 0.35
N GLU A 208 -6.54 6.72 0.86
CA GLU A 208 -5.63 6.66 2.01
C GLU A 208 -4.17 6.84 1.62
N LEU A 209 -3.87 6.92 0.31
CA LEU A 209 -2.54 7.12 -0.23
C LEU A 209 -2.27 8.60 -0.54
N ASP A 210 -0.99 8.96 -0.54
CA ASP A 210 -0.55 10.29 -0.97
C ASP A 210 -1.00 10.54 -2.42
N SER A 211 -1.57 11.70 -2.68
CA SER A 211 -2.01 12.13 -4.01
C SER A 211 -1.41 13.52 -4.32
N PRO A 212 -0.71 13.69 -5.46
CA PRO A 212 -0.40 12.65 -6.44
C PRO A 212 0.58 11.59 -5.90
N ALA A 213 0.39 10.35 -6.34
CA ALA A 213 1.28 9.24 -6.00
C ALA A 213 2.69 9.48 -6.57
N ARG A 214 3.69 8.87 -5.92
CA ARG A 214 5.10 8.98 -6.31
C ARG A 214 5.32 8.39 -7.71
N ARG A 215 6.37 8.83 -8.40
CA ARG A 215 6.78 8.27 -9.70
C ARG A 215 7.03 6.76 -9.58
N GLY A 216 6.57 5.99 -10.57
CA GLY A 216 6.63 4.53 -10.58
C GLY A 216 5.56 3.83 -9.72
N HIS A 217 4.67 4.58 -9.08
CA HIS A 217 3.50 4.02 -8.43
C HIS A 217 2.40 3.73 -9.45
N PHE A 218 1.66 2.63 -9.26
CA PHE A 218 0.55 2.22 -10.12
C PHE A 218 -0.40 3.37 -10.46
N LEU A 219 -0.92 4.07 -9.43
CA LEU A 219 -1.84 5.20 -9.62
C LEU A 219 -1.31 6.24 -10.59
N ARG A 220 -0.03 6.61 -10.49
CA ARG A 220 0.59 7.62 -11.36
C ARG A 220 0.73 7.10 -12.78
N ASP A 221 1.19 5.86 -12.95
CA ASP A 221 1.41 5.25 -14.27
C ASP A 221 0.07 4.98 -15.00
N PHE A 222 -1.00 4.76 -14.24
CA PHE A 222 -2.36 4.56 -14.75
C PHE A 222 -3.14 5.86 -14.97
N GLY A 223 -2.50 7.02 -14.80
CA GLY A 223 -3.07 8.31 -15.18
C GLY A 223 -3.84 9.02 -14.08
N GLN A 224 -3.49 8.82 -12.81
CA GLN A 224 -3.96 9.66 -11.71
C GLN A 224 -3.65 11.15 -11.96
N SER A 225 -4.59 12.01 -11.58
CA SER A 225 -4.44 13.47 -11.66
C SER A 225 -3.29 13.98 -10.78
N ASP A 226 -2.58 15.00 -11.29
CA ASP A 226 -1.43 15.63 -10.64
C ASP A 226 -1.76 16.74 -9.64
N ARG A 227 -3.05 17.04 -9.40
CA ARG A 227 -3.56 18.11 -8.53
C ARG A 227 -3.14 19.54 -8.92
N GLU A 228 -2.45 19.72 -10.04
CA GLU A 228 -2.12 21.05 -10.55
C GLU A 228 -3.28 21.67 -11.34
N VAL A 229 -4.02 20.83 -12.07
CA VAL A 229 -5.15 21.23 -12.90
C VAL A 229 -6.36 20.35 -12.59
N ILE A 230 -7.56 20.97 -12.64
CA ILE A 230 -8.84 20.27 -12.47
C ILE A 230 -8.99 19.22 -13.57
N GLU A 231 -9.40 18.00 -13.19
CA GLU A 231 -9.67 16.89 -14.12
C GLU A 231 -8.50 16.46 -15.03
N ASN A 232 -7.25 16.68 -14.60
CA ASN A 232 -6.07 16.25 -15.37
C ASN A 232 -5.74 14.74 -15.25
N ALA A 233 -6.75 13.89 -15.03
CA ALA A 233 -6.58 12.43 -15.03
C ALA A 233 -6.65 11.91 -16.48
N SER A 234 -5.91 10.84 -16.78
CA SER A 234 -5.88 10.25 -18.12
C SER A 234 -6.30 8.80 -18.13
N SER A 235 -7.35 8.49 -18.88
CA SER A 235 -7.78 7.12 -19.17
C SER A 235 -7.23 6.60 -20.50
N HIS A 236 -6.20 7.25 -21.07
CA HIS A 236 -5.59 6.80 -22.32
C HIS A 236 -4.69 5.58 -22.05
N ALA A 237 -4.68 4.64 -23.00
CA ALA A 237 -3.75 3.53 -22.94
C ALA A 237 -2.32 4.04 -23.17
N SER A 238 -1.37 3.58 -22.36
CA SER A 238 0.03 3.96 -22.49
C SER A 238 0.93 2.72 -22.46
N VAL A 239 2.08 2.80 -23.13
CA VAL A 239 3.09 1.73 -23.09
C VAL A 239 3.56 1.44 -21.66
N PRO A 240 3.82 2.44 -20.80
CA PRO A 240 4.12 2.20 -19.39
C PRO A 240 3.05 1.39 -18.64
N GLN A 241 1.76 1.63 -18.90
CA GLN A 241 0.68 0.83 -18.26
C GLN A 241 0.76 -0.64 -18.65
N ALA A 242 0.96 -0.93 -19.93
CA ALA A 242 1.08 -2.30 -20.42
C ALA A 242 2.33 -2.99 -19.86
N LEU A 243 3.48 -2.30 -19.88
CA LEU A 243 4.72 -2.82 -19.30
C LEU A 243 4.61 -3.03 -17.79
N TYR A 244 3.88 -2.14 -17.09
CA TYR A 244 3.61 -2.32 -15.68
C TYR A 244 2.86 -3.63 -15.46
N LEU A 245 1.71 -3.86 -16.11
CA LEU A 245 0.91 -5.08 -15.90
C LEU A 245 1.67 -6.37 -16.22
N LEU A 246 2.45 -6.38 -17.31
CA LEU A 246 3.26 -7.53 -17.70
C LEU A 246 4.31 -7.90 -16.65
N ASN A 247 4.91 -6.89 -16.01
CA ASN A 247 5.99 -7.07 -15.02
C ASN A 247 5.54 -6.84 -13.57
N SER A 248 4.24 -6.65 -13.35
CA SER A 248 3.73 -6.13 -12.09
C SER A 248 3.83 -7.18 -11.00
N PRO A 249 4.30 -6.86 -9.79
CA PRO A 249 4.24 -7.79 -8.67
C PRO A 249 2.79 -8.03 -8.17
N LEU A 250 1.79 -7.31 -8.71
CA LEU A 250 0.40 -7.42 -8.29
C LEU A 250 -0.19 -8.81 -8.56
N HIS A 251 0.11 -9.45 -9.70
CA HIS A 251 -0.43 -10.79 -9.98
C HIS A 251 0.03 -11.82 -8.95
N LEU A 252 1.31 -11.76 -8.54
CA LEU A 252 1.87 -12.60 -7.48
C LEU A 252 1.17 -12.34 -6.15
N ALA A 253 0.90 -11.07 -5.82
CA ALA A 253 0.21 -10.70 -4.59
C ALA A 253 -1.27 -11.15 -4.59
N ILE A 254 -1.96 -11.08 -5.74
CA ILE A 254 -3.35 -11.55 -5.90
C ILE A 254 -3.41 -13.07 -5.71
N HIS A 255 -2.50 -13.84 -6.33
CA HIS A 255 -2.53 -15.30 -6.23
C HIS A 255 -2.04 -15.85 -4.87
N ASN A 256 -1.19 -15.12 -4.16
CA ASN A 256 -0.58 -15.60 -2.91
C ASN A 256 -1.63 -16.18 -1.94
N SER A 257 -1.35 -17.31 -1.29
CA SER A 257 -2.28 -17.96 -0.33
C SER A 257 -2.77 -17.06 0.79
N ASN A 258 -2.00 -16.03 1.15
CA ASN A 258 -2.33 -15.13 2.24
C ASN A 258 -3.25 -13.97 1.79
N SER A 259 -3.40 -13.78 0.47
CA SER A 259 -4.31 -12.81 -0.13
C SER A 259 -5.78 -13.19 0.10
N VAL A 260 -6.72 -12.27 -0.09
CA VAL A 260 -8.15 -12.57 0.03
C VAL A 260 -8.57 -13.61 -0.99
N LEU A 261 -8.29 -13.39 -2.28
CA LEU A 261 -8.63 -14.34 -3.34
C LEU A 261 -7.88 -15.67 -3.16
N GLY A 262 -6.57 -15.65 -2.93
CA GLY A 262 -5.74 -16.84 -2.77
C GLY A 262 -6.17 -17.69 -1.58
N SER A 263 -6.55 -17.08 -0.45
CA SER A 263 -7.08 -17.82 0.70
C SER A 263 -8.41 -18.52 0.41
N GLN A 264 -9.27 -17.89 -0.41
CA GLN A 264 -10.53 -18.50 -0.85
C GLN A 264 -10.28 -19.66 -1.82
N LEU A 265 -9.33 -19.51 -2.75
CA LEU A 265 -8.97 -20.58 -3.69
C LEU A 265 -8.34 -21.78 -3.00
N MET A 266 -7.57 -21.59 -1.92
CA MET A 266 -7.06 -22.71 -1.13
C MET A 266 -8.15 -23.48 -0.38
N GLY A 267 -9.28 -22.83 -0.07
CA GLY A 267 -10.42 -23.48 0.58
C GLY A 267 -11.27 -24.33 -0.36
N LEU A 268 -11.01 -24.28 -1.68
CA LEU A 268 -11.76 -25.01 -2.69
C LEU A 268 -10.92 -26.21 -3.19
N GLU A 269 -11.53 -27.38 -3.29
CA GLU A 269 -10.88 -28.58 -3.84
C GLU A 269 -11.14 -28.73 -5.35
N ASN A 270 -12.35 -28.38 -5.78
CA ASN A 270 -12.80 -28.61 -7.15
C ASN A 270 -12.22 -27.55 -8.12
N PRO A 271 -11.51 -27.95 -9.18
CA PRO A 271 -10.97 -27.02 -10.18
C PRO A 271 -12.05 -26.15 -10.81
N ASN A 272 -13.26 -26.68 -11.01
CA ASN A 272 -14.37 -25.92 -11.58
C ASN A 272 -14.79 -24.75 -10.69
N GLU A 273 -14.89 -24.99 -9.39
CA GLU A 273 -15.27 -23.95 -8.43
C GLU A 273 -14.18 -22.91 -8.29
N LYS A 274 -12.89 -23.30 -8.39
CA LYS A 274 -11.77 -22.35 -8.45
C LYS A 274 -11.90 -21.43 -9.67
N ILE A 275 -12.20 -21.98 -10.86
CA ILE A 275 -12.40 -21.18 -12.08
C ILE A 275 -13.57 -20.22 -11.88
N ASP A 276 -14.72 -20.72 -11.42
CA ASP A 276 -15.92 -19.91 -11.19
C ASP A 276 -15.62 -18.76 -10.21
N ARG A 277 -14.87 -19.06 -9.13
CA ARG A 277 -14.47 -18.07 -8.13
C ARG A 277 -13.52 -17.01 -8.69
N ILE A 278 -12.55 -17.39 -9.53
CA ILE A 278 -11.62 -16.45 -10.16
C ILE A 278 -12.39 -15.49 -11.09
N TYR A 279 -13.27 -16.02 -11.94
CA TYR A 279 -14.08 -15.19 -12.83
C TYR A 279 -15.03 -14.25 -12.07
N GLN A 280 -15.65 -14.74 -11.00
CA GLN A 280 -16.50 -13.92 -10.15
C GLN A 280 -15.72 -12.81 -9.45
N ALA A 281 -14.51 -13.09 -8.95
CA ALA A 281 -13.71 -12.11 -8.25
C ALA A 281 -13.06 -11.07 -9.19
N MET A 282 -12.60 -11.51 -10.37
CA MET A 282 -11.88 -10.65 -11.32
C MET A 282 -12.81 -9.87 -12.25
N LEU A 283 -13.91 -10.49 -12.70
CA LEU A 283 -14.79 -9.94 -13.74
C LEU A 283 -16.25 -9.78 -13.30
N CYS A 284 -16.58 -10.08 -12.04
CA CYS A 284 -17.93 -9.98 -11.50
C CYS A 284 -18.99 -10.78 -12.28
N ARG A 285 -18.59 -11.85 -12.98
CA ARG A 285 -19.48 -12.72 -13.77
C ARG A 285 -19.06 -14.19 -13.68
N GLN A 286 -19.95 -15.08 -14.11
CA GLN A 286 -19.62 -16.49 -14.30
C GLN A 286 -18.78 -16.68 -15.58
N PRO A 287 -17.88 -17.70 -15.61
CA PRO A 287 -17.22 -18.10 -16.84
C PRO A 287 -18.24 -18.68 -17.82
N THR A 288 -17.98 -18.52 -19.11
CA THR A 288 -18.72 -19.23 -20.15
C THR A 288 -18.25 -20.67 -20.25
N GLU A 289 -19.08 -21.56 -20.80
CA GLU A 289 -18.72 -22.97 -21.04
C GLU A 289 -17.42 -23.12 -21.84
N LYS A 290 -17.20 -22.25 -22.84
CA LYS A 290 -15.98 -22.27 -23.66
C LYS A 290 -14.74 -21.88 -22.87
N GLU A 291 -14.85 -20.85 -22.02
CA GLU A 291 -13.76 -20.40 -21.15
C GLU A 291 -13.41 -21.50 -20.14
N LYS A 292 -14.41 -22.08 -19.50
CA LYS A 292 -14.26 -23.16 -18.52
C LYS A 292 -13.60 -24.39 -19.14
N GLN A 293 -14.09 -24.84 -20.30
CA GLN A 293 -13.51 -25.99 -21.02
C GLN A 293 -12.04 -25.77 -21.39
N ARG A 294 -11.67 -24.55 -21.81
CA ARG A 294 -10.29 -24.22 -22.16
C ARG A 294 -9.37 -24.29 -20.94
N VAL A 295 -9.75 -23.65 -19.84
CA VAL A 295 -8.95 -23.66 -18.62
C VAL A 295 -8.83 -25.08 -18.05
N LEU A 296 -9.90 -25.88 -18.10
CA LEU A 296 -9.86 -27.29 -17.66
C LEU A 296 -8.97 -28.16 -18.55
N ALA A 297 -8.88 -27.88 -19.85
CA ALA A 297 -7.98 -28.60 -20.75
C ALA A 297 -6.52 -28.31 -20.37
N ASP A 298 -6.19 -27.05 -20.10
CA ASP A 298 -4.84 -26.63 -19.69
C ASP A 298 -4.50 -27.13 -18.28
N PHE A 299 -5.48 -27.17 -17.36
CA PHE A 299 -5.33 -27.71 -16.00
C PHE A 299 -4.87 -29.17 -16.00
N LYS A 300 -5.30 -30.00 -16.97
CA LYS A 300 -4.84 -31.39 -17.07
C LYS A 300 -3.36 -31.51 -17.37
N SER A 301 -2.77 -30.51 -18.04
CA SER A 301 -1.38 -30.50 -18.48
C SER A 301 -0.44 -29.86 -17.46
N TYR A 302 -0.84 -28.76 -16.82
CA TYR A 302 0.03 -27.98 -15.93
C TYR A 302 -0.45 -27.89 -14.48
N GLY A 303 -1.61 -28.46 -14.14
CA GLY A 303 -2.10 -28.51 -12.76
C GLY A 303 -2.48 -27.14 -12.18
N GLU A 304 -2.19 -26.91 -10.91
CA GLU A 304 -2.62 -25.70 -10.18
C GLU A 304 -1.98 -24.40 -10.68
N GLU A 305 -0.85 -24.47 -11.38
CA GLU A 305 -0.17 -23.29 -11.93
C GLU A 305 -1.06 -22.54 -12.93
N ILE A 306 -2.03 -23.22 -13.56
CA ILE A 306 -2.99 -22.59 -14.48
C ILE A 306 -3.80 -21.47 -13.82
N PHE A 307 -4.02 -21.53 -12.51
CA PHE A 307 -4.77 -20.48 -11.82
C PHE A 307 -3.96 -19.20 -11.68
N GLU A 308 -2.62 -19.29 -11.56
CA GLU A 308 -1.71 -18.14 -11.61
C GLU A 308 -1.79 -17.46 -12.97
N ASP A 309 -1.68 -18.26 -14.03
CA ASP A 309 -1.75 -17.80 -15.41
C ASP A 309 -3.12 -17.21 -15.76
N LEU A 310 -4.20 -17.82 -15.26
CA LEU A 310 -5.56 -17.30 -15.45
C LEU A 310 -5.74 -15.93 -14.79
N ILE A 311 -5.29 -15.77 -13.54
CA ILE A 311 -5.34 -14.48 -12.85
C ILE A 311 -4.53 -13.43 -13.62
N TRP A 312 -3.32 -13.78 -14.07
CA TRP A 312 -2.48 -12.89 -14.87
C TRP A 312 -3.16 -12.52 -16.20
N ALA A 313 -3.74 -13.49 -16.92
CA ALA A 313 -4.41 -13.28 -18.20
C ALA A 313 -5.66 -12.41 -18.05
N LEU A 314 -6.46 -12.63 -17.00
CA LEU A 314 -7.64 -11.81 -16.71
C LEU A 314 -7.27 -10.38 -16.31
N LEU A 315 -6.25 -10.21 -15.47
CA LEU A 315 -5.75 -8.89 -15.07
C LEU A 315 -5.26 -8.06 -16.26
N ASN A 316 -4.60 -8.71 -17.23
CA ASN A 316 -4.13 -8.09 -18.47
C ASN A 316 -5.22 -7.98 -19.54
N SER A 317 -6.41 -8.52 -19.31
CA SER A 317 -7.51 -8.47 -20.27
C SER A 317 -8.13 -7.08 -20.33
N ARG A 318 -8.70 -6.73 -21.49
CA ARG A 318 -9.48 -5.49 -21.61
C ARG A 318 -10.70 -5.50 -20.70
N GLN A 319 -11.35 -6.67 -20.52
CA GLN A 319 -12.57 -6.79 -19.71
C GLN A 319 -12.35 -6.30 -18.28
N PHE A 320 -11.19 -6.58 -17.70
CA PHE A 320 -10.86 -6.16 -16.33
C PHE A 320 -10.87 -4.64 -16.14
N ILE A 321 -10.62 -3.85 -17.19
CA ILE A 321 -10.49 -2.39 -17.08
C ILE A 321 -11.83 -1.68 -17.32
N PHE A 322 -12.89 -2.39 -17.72
CA PHE A 322 -14.20 -1.80 -18.00
C PHE A 322 -15.23 -2.17 -16.94
N ILE A 323 -16.01 -1.18 -16.52
CA ILE A 323 -17.26 -1.38 -15.78
C ILE A 323 -18.33 -1.72 -16.83
N GLN A 324 -18.96 -2.88 -16.68
CA GLN A 324 -20.04 -3.37 -17.54
C GLN A 324 -21.41 -3.02 -16.99
#